data_AF-A0A661TQN6-F1
#
_entry.id   AF-A0A661TQN6-F1
#
_cell.length_a   1.000
_cell.length_b   1.000
_cell.length_c   1.000
_cell.angle_alpha   90.00
_cell.angle_beta   90.00
_cell.angle_gamma   90.00
#
_symmetry.space_group_name_H-M   'P 1'
#
loop_
_entity.id
_entity.type
_entity.pdbx_description
1 polymer ?
#
loop_
_entity_poly.entity_id
_entity_poly.type
_entity_poly.pdbx_seq_one_letter_code
_entity_poly.pdbx_strand_id
1 'polypeptide(L)'
;MEIFVLIGGSGTGKSHKALLIAHRYNIDYVIDDGLLIRKDKILAGHSAKKDKNRIQAIRTAIFEDPSHAHEVMGVIKKAKPAKILVIGTSVRMIDKIIKTLELPPPKKILKIEDVSTEKEIEEAKSVRLKEGKHVIPLPGIE
;
A
#
# COMPACT_ATOMS: atom_id res chain seq x y z
N MET A 1 4.35 -14.71 9.71
CA MET A 1 3.96 -13.63 8.78
C MET A 1 5.16 -12.73 8.58
N GLU A 2 5.60 -12.52 7.34
CA GLU A 2 6.73 -11.64 7.01
C GLU A 2 6.21 -10.33 6.41
N ILE A 3 6.76 -9.20 6.86
CA ILE A 3 6.35 -7.88 6.40
C ILE A 3 7.39 -7.32 5.43
N PHE A 4 6.94 -6.97 4.24
CA PHE A 4 7.70 -6.23 3.24
C PHE A 4 7.12 -4.83 3.13
N VAL A 5 7.96 -3.85 2.85
CA VAL A 5 7.55 -2.45 2.78
C VAL A 5 8.03 -1.84 1.47
N LEU A 6 7.17 -1.06 0.82
CA LEU A 6 7.53 -0.18 -0.29
C LEU A 6 7.27 1.29 0.09
N ILE A 7 8.32 2.10 0.12
CA ILE A 7 8.28 3.52 0.46
C ILE A 7 8.57 4.37 -0.77
N GLY A 8 7.86 5.48 -0.93
CA GLY A 8 8.16 6.46 -1.98
C GLY A 8 7.16 7.61 -2.02
N GLY A 9 7.59 8.78 -2.52
CA GLY A 9 6.74 9.97 -2.58
C GLY A 9 5.41 9.76 -3.33
N SER A 10 4.42 10.63 -3.13
CA SER A 10 3.17 10.56 -3.88
C SER A 10 3.44 10.71 -5.39
N GLY A 11 2.73 9.93 -6.23
CA GLY A 11 2.89 9.98 -7.69
C GLY A 11 4.15 9.33 -8.27
N THR A 12 4.95 8.62 -7.47
CA THR A 12 6.17 7.92 -7.93
C THR A 12 5.92 6.54 -8.56
N GLY A 13 4.68 6.18 -8.87
CA GLY A 13 4.36 4.88 -9.48
C GLY A 13 4.38 3.67 -8.53
N LYS A 14 4.41 3.88 -7.21
CA LYS A 14 4.43 2.80 -6.19
C LYS A 14 3.39 1.71 -6.40
N SER A 15 2.14 2.08 -6.68
CA SER A 15 1.07 1.09 -6.85
C SER A 15 1.34 0.16 -8.03
N HIS A 16 1.88 0.67 -9.15
CA HIS A 16 2.31 -0.18 -10.27
C HIS A 16 3.52 -1.05 -9.89
N LYS A 17 4.56 -0.45 -9.28
CA LYS A 17 5.77 -1.18 -8.88
C LYS A 17 5.51 -2.23 -7.79
N ALA A 18 4.49 -2.02 -6.96
CA ALA A 18 4.09 -2.94 -5.93
C ALA A 18 3.64 -4.29 -6.50
N LEU A 19 2.99 -4.32 -7.67
CA LEU A 19 2.63 -5.57 -8.35
C LEU A 19 3.88 -6.37 -8.72
N LEU A 20 4.90 -5.70 -9.27
CA LEU A 20 6.18 -6.34 -9.62
C LEU A 20 6.91 -6.87 -8.37
N ILE A 21 6.94 -6.09 -7.29
CA ILE A 21 7.55 -6.50 -6.02
C ILE A 21 6.79 -7.68 -5.41
N ALA A 22 5.46 -7.60 -5.37
CA ALA A 22 4.60 -8.65 -4.86
C ALA A 22 4.85 -9.96 -5.62
N HIS A 23 4.91 -9.92 -6.95
CA HIS A 23 5.26 -11.08 -7.77
C HIS A 23 6.67 -11.60 -7.47
N ARG A 24 7.69 -10.73 -7.50
CA ARG A 24 9.10 -11.09 -7.27
C ARG A 24 9.33 -11.78 -5.93
N TYR A 25 8.64 -11.35 -4.87
CA TYR A 25 8.79 -11.90 -3.53
C TYR A 25 7.70 -12.91 -3.16
N ASN A 26 6.84 -13.30 -4.10
CA ASN A 26 5.69 -14.19 -3.91
C ASN A 26 4.82 -13.76 -2.72
N ILE A 27 4.31 -12.53 -2.79
CA ILE A 27 3.47 -11.89 -1.77
C ILE A 27 2.07 -11.71 -2.36
N ASP A 28 1.10 -12.43 -1.80
CA ASP A 28 -0.29 -12.37 -2.28
C ASP A 28 -1.10 -11.22 -1.66
N TYR A 29 -0.63 -10.63 -0.55
CA TYR A 29 -1.38 -9.66 0.25
C TYR A 29 -0.69 -8.30 0.24
N VAL A 30 -1.46 -7.25 -0.02
CA VAL A 30 -1.01 -5.88 -0.08
C VAL A 30 -1.86 -5.01 0.84
N ILE A 31 -1.21 -4.13 1.60
CA ILE A 31 -1.85 -3.06 2.36
C ILE A 31 -1.50 -1.73 1.69
N ASP A 32 -2.51 -1.02 1.19
CA ASP A 32 -2.36 0.26 0.49
C ASP A 32 -3.58 1.15 0.74
N ASP A 33 -3.34 2.44 1.03
CA ASP A 33 -4.38 3.47 1.16
C ASP A 33 -5.61 3.08 2.02
N GLY A 34 -5.40 2.34 3.12
CA GLY A 34 -6.48 1.92 4.02
C GLY A 34 -7.17 0.60 3.64
N LEU A 35 -6.66 -0.12 2.63
CA LEU A 35 -7.21 -1.39 2.19
C LEU A 35 -6.29 -2.56 2.51
N LEU A 36 -6.89 -3.72 2.79
CA LEU A 36 -6.23 -5.01 2.65
C LEU A 36 -6.69 -5.67 1.35
N ILE A 37 -5.75 -5.95 0.46
CA ILE A 37 -5.99 -6.50 -0.86
C ILE A 37 -5.30 -7.86 -0.95
N ARG A 38 -5.96 -8.85 -1.55
CA ARG A 38 -5.34 -10.11 -1.96
C ARG A 38 -5.50 -10.27 -3.46
N LYS A 39 -4.39 -10.26 -4.19
CA LYS A 39 -4.37 -10.22 -5.66
C LYS A 39 -5.22 -9.06 -6.20
N ASP A 40 -6.36 -9.37 -6.81
CA ASP A 40 -7.31 -8.46 -7.44
C ASP A 40 -8.52 -8.13 -6.54
N LYS A 41 -8.59 -8.70 -5.33
CA LYS A 41 -9.76 -8.58 -4.46
C LYS A 41 -9.47 -7.78 -3.20
N ILE A 42 -10.29 -6.77 -2.94
CA ILE A 42 -10.33 -6.09 -1.65
C ILE A 42 -10.92 -7.08 -0.64
N LEU A 43 -10.16 -7.38 0.41
CA LEU A 43 -10.59 -8.28 1.48
C LEU A 43 -11.20 -7.54 2.67
N ALA A 44 -10.73 -6.32 2.94
CA ALA A 44 -11.19 -5.50 4.06
C ALA A 44 -10.78 -4.04 3.89
N GLY A 45 -11.47 -3.18 4.64
CA GLY A 45 -11.12 -1.79 4.84
C GLY A 45 -11.74 -0.83 3.84
N HIS A 46 -11.47 0.45 4.06
CA HIS A 46 -11.99 1.56 3.27
C HIS A 46 -10.84 2.32 2.61
N SER A 47 -11.03 2.68 1.34
CA SER A 47 -10.00 3.37 0.59
C SER A 47 -9.97 4.85 0.95
N ALA A 48 -8.80 5.33 1.37
CA ALA A 48 -8.48 6.74 1.54
C ALA A 48 -8.78 7.60 0.30
N LYS A 49 -8.85 6.99 -0.90
CA LYS A 49 -9.18 7.66 -2.17
C LYS A 49 -10.65 8.11 -2.24
N LYS A 50 -11.52 7.51 -1.42
CA LYS A 50 -12.94 7.86 -1.35
C LYS A 50 -13.24 8.92 -0.29
N ASP A 51 -12.22 9.39 0.44
CA ASP A 51 -12.40 10.37 1.50
C ASP A 51 -12.55 11.79 0.97
N LYS A 52 -13.39 12.59 1.65
CA LYS A 52 -13.78 13.94 1.21
C LYS A 52 -12.63 14.95 1.25
N ASN A 53 -11.65 14.72 2.13
CA ASN A 53 -10.53 15.63 2.30
C ASN A 53 -9.23 14.88 2.61
N ARG A 54 -8.11 15.59 2.42
CA ARG A 54 -6.76 15.05 2.57
C ARG A 54 -6.46 14.57 3.99
N ILE A 55 -7.00 15.22 5.02
CA ILE A 55 -6.75 14.83 6.41
C ILE A 55 -7.40 13.47 6.70
N GLN A 56 -8.67 13.29 6.29
CA GLN A 56 -9.37 12.01 6.39
C GLN A 56 -8.64 10.92 5.61
N ALA A 57 -8.24 11.20 4.37
CA ALA A 57 -7.48 10.25 3.55
C ALA A 57 -6.20 9.77 4.27
N ILE A 58 -5.45 10.67 4.90
CA ILE A 58 -4.26 10.30 5.67
C ILE A 58 -4.63 9.43 6.87
N ARG A 59 -5.67 9.78 7.63
CA ARG A 59 -6.14 9.02 8.80
C ARG A 59 -6.57 7.61 8.43
N THR A 60 -7.34 7.49 7.35
CA THR A 60 -7.78 6.21 6.78
C THR A 60 -6.58 5.36 6.35
N ALA A 61 -5.61 5.96 5.64
CA ALA A 61 -4.43 5.24 5.14
C ALA A 61 -3.51 4.71 6.25
N ILE A 62 -3.51 5.34 7.44
CA ILE A 62 -2.78 4.86 8.62
C ILE A 62 -3.65 4.06 9.59
N PHE A 63 -4.89 3.75 9.20
CA PHE A 63 -5.88 3.02 10.00
C PHE A 63 -6.17 3.68 11.37
N GLU A 64 -6.17 5.02 11.45
CA GLU A 64 -6.33 5.74 12.72
C GLU A 64 -7.68 5.46 13.42
N ASP A 65 -8.74 5.17 12.65
CA ASP A 65 -10.02 4.76 13.21
C ASP A 65 -9.93 3.32 13.79
N PRO A 66 -10.19 3.13 15.11
CA PRO A 66 -10.05 1.82 15.73
C PRO A 66 -10.97 0.76 15.15
N SER A 67 -12.19 1.13 14.74
CA SER A 67 -13.16 0.17 14.18
C SER A 67 -12.68 -0.36 12.84
N HIS A 68 -12.19 0.54 11.98
CA HIS A 68 -11.55 0.21 10.71
C HIS A 68 -10.30 -0.66 10.90
N ALA A 69 -9.43 -0.31 11.86
CA ALA A 69 -8.26 -1.12 12.18
C ALA A 69 -8.66 -2.54 12.64
N HIS A 70 -9.65 -2.66 13.53
CA HIS A 70 -10.13 -3.95 14.02
C HIS A 70 -10.72 -4.83 12.91
N GLU A 71 -11.47 -4.25 11.98
CA GLU A 71 -11.99 -4.96 10.81
C GLU A 71 -10.85 -5.61 10.01
N VAL A 72 -9.86 -4.80 9.64
CA VAL A 72 -8.72 -5.23 8.82
C VAL A 72 -7.86 -6.25 9.57
N MET A 73 -7.55 -6.01 10.84
CA MET A 73 -6.84 -6.97 11.69
C MET A 73 -7.59 -8.30 11.82
N GLY A 74 -8.92 -8.26 11.94
CA GLY A 74 -9.75 -9.46 12.01
C GLY A 74 -9.62 -10.31 10.74
N VAL A 75 -9.61 -9.68 9.57
CA VAL A 75 -9.41 -10.38 8.29
C VAL A 75 -7.98 -10.89 8.14
N ILE A 76 -6.96 -10.13 8.55
CA ILE A 76 -5.56 -10.59 8.57
C ILE A 76 -5.41 -11.84 9.44
N LYS A 77 -5.98 -11.84 10.66
CA LYS A 77 -5.95 -12.96 11.62
C LYS A 77 -6.63 -14.21 11.06
N LYS A 78 -7.76 -14.05 10.35
CA LYS A 78 -8.47 -15.16 9.68
C LYS A 78 -7.72 -15.69 8.46
N ALA A 79 -7.18 -14.80 7.62
CA ALA A 79 -6.51 -15.16 6.38
C ALA A 79 -5.12 -15.79 6.59
N LYS A 80 -4.47 -15.51 7.74
CA LYS A 80 -3.13 -16.01 8.12
C LYS A 80 -2.09 -15.90 6.98
N PRO A 81 -1.88 -14.70 6.42
CA PRO A 81 -0.97 -14.53 5.29
C PRO A 81 0.47 -14.88 5.68
N ALA A 82 1.17 -15.58 4.79
CA ALA A 82 2.58 -15.86 4.95
C ALA A 82 3.42 -14.57 4.83
N LYS A 83 3.07 -13.70 3.87
CA LYS A 83 3.74 -12.42 3.59
C LYS A 83 2.73 -11.33 3.29
N ILE A 84 3.02 -10.10 3.72
CA ILE A 84 2.26 -8.89 3.38
C ILE A 84 3.22 -7.83 2.87
N LEU A 85 2.85 -7.14 1.79
CA LEU A 85 3.49 -5.92 1.32
C LEU A 85 2.72 -4.69 1.81
N VAL A 86 3.36 -3.82 2.58
CA VAL A 86 2.78 -2.55 3.04
C VAL A 86 3.35 -1.41 2.20
N ILE A 87 2.47 -0.61 1.61
CA ILE A 87 2.84 0.54 0.78
C ILE A 87 2.64 1.82 1.58
N GLY A 88 3.60 2.73 1.50
CA GLY A 88 3.53 4.00 2.21
C GLY A 88 4.33 5.10 1.53
N THR A 89 4.12 6.33 2.01
CA THR A 89 4.81 7.52 1.47
C THR A 89 6.04 7.91 2.27
N SER A 90 6.18 7.42 3.50
CA SER A 90 7.31 7.69 4.39
C SER A 90 7.47 6.58 5.42
N VAL A 91 8.66 6.49 6.02
CA VAL A 91 8.94 5.54 7.12
C VAL A 91 7.96 5.76 8.27
N ARG A 92 7.73 7.01 8.66
CA ARG A 92 6.77 7.37 9.73
C ARG A 92 5.35 6.85 9.46
N MET A 93 4.92 6.87 8.19
CA MET A 93 3.61 6.34 7.80
C MET A 93 3.55 4.83 7.97
N ILE A 94 4.61 4.13 7.53
CA ILE A 94 4.72 2.68 7.69
C ILE A 94 4.73 2.30 9.16
N ASP A 95 5.54 2.97 9.98
CA ASP A 95 5.63 2.68 11.43
C ASP A 95 4.26 2.81 12.10
N LYS A 96 3.46 3.79 11.70
CA LYS A 96 2.08 3.93 12.17
C LYS A 96 1.23 2.74 11.75
N ILE A 97 1.21 2.39 10.46
CA ILE A 97 0.42 1.26 9.95
C ILE A 97 0.80 -0.05 10.67
N ILE A 98 2.09 -0.34 10.79
CA ILE A 98 2.60 -1.54 11.47
C ILE A 98 2.12 -1.61 12.91
N LYS A 99 2.24 -0.50 13.66
CA LYS A 99 1.81 -0.44 15.05
C LYS A 99 0.29 -0.57 15.18
N THR A 100 -0.47 0.15 14.37
CA THR A 100 -1.94 0.17 14.44
C THR A 100 -2.55 -1.19 14.09
N LEU A 101 -1.97 -1.91 13.12
CA LEU A 101 -2.45 -3.23 12.70
C LEU A 101 -1.77 -4.39 13.45
N GLU A 102 -0.99 -4.10 14.50
CA GLU A 102 -0.25 -5.09 15.30
C GLU A 102 0.62 -6.03 14.45
N LEU A 103 1.21 -5.51 13.38
CA LEU A 103 2.01 -6.30 12.46
C LEU A 103 3.43 -6.52 13.00
N PRO A 104 4.08 -7.65 12.64
CA PRO A 104 5.49 -7.84 12.93
C PRO A 104 6.37 -6.73 12.33
N PRO A 105 7.58 -6.50 12.86
CA PRO A 105 8.49 -5.53 12.27
C PRO A 105 8.82 -5.88 10.80
N PRO A 106 9.07 -4.86 9.94
CA PRO A 106 9.46 -5.09 8.55
C PRO A 106 10.69 -5.98 8.43
N LYS A 107 10.57 -7.08 7.70
CA LYS A 107 11.69 -7.94 7.29
C LYS A 107 12.51 -7.26 6.19
N LYS A 108 11.87 -6.49 5.32
CA LYS A 108 12.52 -5.78 4.22
C LYS A 108 11.83 -4.45 3.93
N ILE A 109 12.63 -3.40 3.76
CA ILE A 109 12.19 -2.07 3.35
C ILE A 109 12.81 -1.80 1.97
N LEU A 110 11.96 -1.50 1.00
CA LEU A 110 12.32 -1.13 -0.37
C LEU A 110 11.91 0.32 -0.59
N LYS A 111 12.80 1.15 -1.10
CA LYS A 111 12.42 2.49 -1.56
C LYS A 111 12.15 2.45 -3.06
N ILE A 112 11.25 3.31 -3.53
CA ILE A 112 10.91 3.38 -4.96
C ILE A 112 12.13 3.74 -5.79
N GLU A 113 13.04 4.53 -5.22
CA GLU A 113 14.32 4.94 -5.80
C GLU A 113 15.30 3.75 -5.96
N ASP A 114 15.15 2.68 -5.16
CA ASP A 114 15.99 1.48 -5.26
C ASP A 114 15.52 0.51 -6.36
N VAL A 115 14.30 0.73 -6.88
CA VAL A 115 13.64 -0.21 -7.81
C VAL A 115 13.24 0.44 -9.13
N SER A 116 13.29 1.77 -9.23
CA SER A 116 12.93 2.53 -10.43
C SER A 116 14.01 3.53 -10.80
N THR A 117 14.21 3.75 -12.10
CA THR A 117 15.14 4.78 -12.57
C THR A 117 14.55 6.18 -12.37
N GLU A 118 15.40 7.21 -12.35
CA GLU A 118 14.94 8.61 -12.23
C GLU A 118 13.95 8.98 -13.35
N LYS A 119 14.21 8.50 -14.58
CA LYS A 119 13.34 8.70 -15.74
C LYS A 119 11.96 8.07 -15.55
N GLU A 120 11.89 6.83 -15.05
CA GLU A 120 10.62 6.15 -14.74
C GLU A 120 9.80 6.90 -13.67
N ILE A 121 10.48 7.46 -12.66
CA ILE A 121 9.83 8.24 -11.60
C ILE A 121 9.26 9.55 -12.16
N GLU A 122 10.00 10.24 -13.04
CA GLU A 122 9.59 11.49 -13.65
C GLU A 122 8.41 11.31 -14.61
N GLU A 123 8.43 10.24 -15.42
CA GLU A 123 7.31 9.85 -16.27
C GLU A 123 6.04 9.58 -15.45
N ALA A 124 6.15 8.81 -14.35
CA ALA A 124 5.02 8.54 -13.46
C ALA A 124 4.43 9.81 -12.83
N LYS A 125 5.29 10.75 -12.41
CA LYS A 125 4.86 12.06 -11.89
C LYS A 125 4.17 12.89 -12.97
N SER A 126 4.71 12.90 -14.19
CA SER A 126 4.18 13.65 -15.34
C SER A 126 2.80 13.14 -15.76
N VAL A 127 2.61 11.82 -15.85
CA VAL A 127 1.30 11.19 -16.14
C VAL A 127 0.27 11.58 -15.08
N ARG A 128 0.64 11.54 -13.80
CA ARG A 128 -0.27 11.96 -12.73
C ARG A 128 -0.68 13.44 -12.82
N LEU A 129 0.27 14.32 -13.16
CA LEU A 129 0.03 15.74 -13.35
C LEU A 129 -0.90 16.02 -14.55
N LYS A 130 -0.70 15.29 -15.65
CA LYS A 130 -1.46 15.49 -16.90
C LYS A 130 -2.84 14.84 -16.89
N GLU A 131 -2.96 13.62 -16.36
CA GLU A 131 -4.18 12.82 -16.48
C GLU A 131 -4.99 12.73 -15.18
N GLY A 132 -4.44 13.13 -14.03
CA GLY A 132 -5.10 13.01 -12.73
C GLY A 132 -5.34 11.57 -12.26
N LYS A 133 -5.04 10.56 -13.09
CA LYS A 133 -5.28 9.14 -12.81
C LYS A 133 -4.35 8.62 -11.72
N HIS A 134 -4.94 8.01 -10.71
CA HIS A 134 -4.24 7.18 -9.73
C HIS A 134 -4.50 5.71 -10.04
N VAL A 135 -3.46 4.99 -10.45
CA VAL A 135 -3.55 3.54 -10.64
C VAL A 135 -3.67 2.87 -9.27
N ILE A 136 -4.77 2.17 -9.01
CA ILE A 136 -4.88 1.17 -7.94
C ILE A 136 -4.23 -0.11 -8.49
N PRO A 137 -3.43 -0.86 -7.72
CA PRO A 137 -2.95 -2.15 -8.18
C PRO A 137 -4.12 -3.13 -8.25
N LEU A 138 -4.85 -3.09 -9.36
CA LEU A 138 -5.75 -4.16 -9.79
C LEU A 138 -5.07 -4.78 -11.01
N PRO A 139 -4.76 -6.09 -10.99
CA PRO A 139 -4.42 -6.79 -12.21
C PRO A 139 -5.69 -6.98 -13.04
N GLY A 140 -5.67 -6.45 -14.27
CA GLY A 140 -6.72 -6.57 -15.28
C GLY A 140 -7.06 -5.19 -15.85
N ILE A 141 -7.09 -4.95 -17.15
CA ILE A 141 -7.16 -5.82 -18.34
C ILE A 141 -6.48 -5.01 -19.47
N GLU A 142 -5.86 -5.70 -20.44
CA GLU A 142 -5.45 -5.11 -21.72
C GLU A 142 -6.68 -4.76 -22.58
#